data_AF-A0A1B2DYL8-F1
#
_entry.id   AF-A0A1B2DYL8-F1
#
_cell.length_a   1.000
_cell.length_b   1.000
_cell.length_c   1.000
_cell.angle_alpha   90.00
_cell.angle_beta   90.00
_cell.angle_gamma   90.00
#
_symmetry.space_group_name_H-M   'P 1'
#
loop_
_entity.id
_entity.type
_entity.pdbx_description
1 polymer ?
#
loop_
_entity_poly.entity_id
_entity_poly.type
_entity_poly.pdbx_seq_one_letter_code
_entity_poly.pdbx_strand_id
1 'polypeptide(L)'
;MFKINFRFVDEDIQQFRKINSEQFDKDFGGDISGQIELIFDDRSVGFYHDEVPFGNELIFHWFCRLNEVLEILESSDSSHYIAMNIMGSDQWIEIVNEGRLRVSLINSPGMTEIQDFIIKTPLLHTDTKEWGDILIDHAEFKNEIKNSTLKLLQQINDLNSDLLRSNKLRRIQEFRRYYT
;
A
#
# COMPACT_ATOMS: atom_id res chain seq x y z
N MET A 1 12.08 7.47 -10.01
CA MET A 1 11.69 8.03 -8.69
C MET A 1 10.45 7.29 -8.16
N PHE A 2 10.34 6.97 -6.88
CA PHE A 2 9.13 6.38 -6.28
C PHE A 2 8.35 7.41 -5.45
N LYS A 3 7.03 7.49 -5.65
CA LYS A 3 6.16 8.45 -4.93
C LYS A 3 4.79 7.85 -4.63
N ILE A 4 4.22 8.22 -3.49
CA ILE A 4 2.86 7.83 -3.09
C ILE A 4 2.00 9.10 -2.96
N ASN A 5 1.00 9.24 -3.82
CA ASN A 5 -0.05 10.25 -3.64
C ASN A 5 -1.28 9.56 -3.03
N PHE A 6 -1.86 10.12 -1.98
CA PHE A 6 -3.12 9.62 -1.43
C PHE A 6 -3.93 10.72 -0.79
N ARG A 7 -5.25 10.50 -0.73
CA ARG A 7 -6.21 11.35 -0.01
C ARG A 7 -7.48 10.59 0.34
N PHE A 8 -8.15 11.03 1.39
CA PHE A 8 -9.50 10.56 1.71
C PHE A 8 -10.53 11.31 0.88
N VAL A 9 -11.50 10.59 0.33
CA VAL A 9 -12.67 11.14 -0.37
C VAL A 9 -13.96 10.49 0.14
N ASP A 10 -13.89 9.92 1.33
CA ASP A 10 -14.98 9.21 1.98
C ASP A 10 -16.12 10.16 2.37
N GLU A 11 -17.34 9.82 1.95
CA GLU A 11 -18.55 10.58 2.29
C GLU A 11 -18.81 10.55 3.82
N ASP A 12 -18.35 9.50 4.50
CA ASP A 12 -18.54 9.29 5.94
C ASP A 12 -17.45 9.97 6.80
N ILE A 13 -16.58 10.79 6.22
CA ILE A 13 -15.49 11.47 6.96
C ILE A 13 -15.98 12.25 8.20
N GLN A 14 -17.19 12.81 8.13
CA GLN A 14 -17.80 13.54 9.25
C GLN A 14 -18.31 12.60 10.36
N GLN A 15 -18.69 11.38 10.00
CA GLN A 15 -19.08 10.34 10.96
C GLN A 15 -17.86 9.79 11.69
N PHE A 16 -16.72 9.63 11.00
CA PHE A 16 -15.46 9.18 11.61
C PHE A 16 -14.98 10.06 12.76
N ARG A 17 -15.37 11.34 12.80
CA ARG A 17 -15.09 12.26 13.91
C ARG A 17 -15.84 11.94 15.20
N LYS A 18 -16.89 11.12 15.14
CA LYS A 18 -17.87 10.92 16.23
C LYS A 18 -17.90 9.51 16.78
N ILE A 19 -17.30 8.56 16.07
CA ILE A 19 -17.27 7.14 16.45
C ILE A 19 -15.96 6.79 17.16
N ASN A 20 -15.97 5.68 17.89
CA ASN A 20 -14.76 5.13 18.49
C ASN A 20 -14.12 4.06 17.59
N SER A 21 -12.92 3.59 17.96
CA SER A 21 -12.19 2.59 17.17
C SER A 21 -12.94 1.27 16.98
N GLU A 22 -13.70 0.82 17.99
CA GLU A 22 -14.45 -0.45 17.92
C GLU A 22 -15.60 -0.35 16.89
N GLN A 23 -16.34 0.76 16.90
CA GLN A 23 -17.38 1.05 15.92
C GLN A 23 -16.79 1.18 14.53
N PHE A 24 -15.64 1.86 14.40
CA PHE A 24 -14.96 2.00 13.12
C PHE A 24 -14.53 0.64 12.54
N ASP A 25 -13.95 -0.24 13.36
CA ASP A 25 -13.57 -1.60 12.94
C ASP A 25 -14.79 -2.45 12.55
N LYS A 26 -15.89 -2.36 13.31
CA LYS A 26 -17.07 -3.21 13.11
C LYS A 26 -17.96 -2.74 11.96
N ASP A 27 -18.26 -1.45 11.91
CA ASP A 27 -19.30 -0.90 11.02
C ASP A 27 -18.71 -0.44 9.68
N PHE A 28 -17.42 -0.10 9.66
CA PHE A 28 -16.70 0.41 8.47
C PHE A 28 -15.53 -0.49 8.03
N GLY A 29 -15.38 -1.66 8.66
CA GLY A 29 -14.27 -2.57 8.37
C GLY A 29 -12.89 -2.01 8.73
N GLY A 30 -12.83 -0.95 9.53
CA GLY A 30 -11.60 -0.31 9.98
C GLY A 30 -10.80 0.31 8.85
N ASP A 31 -11.45 0.88 7.84
CA ASP A 31 -10.80 1.52 6.68
C ASP A 31 -11.46 2.84 6.29
N ILE A 32 -10.77 3.63 5.47
CA ILE A 32 -11.30 4.88 4.91
C ILE A 32 -11.16 4.81 3.39
N SER A 33 -12.25 5.12 2.69
CA SER A 33 -12.27 5.19 1.24
C SER A 33 -11.51 6.42 0.74
N GLY A 34 -10.74 6.23 -0.32
CA GLY A 34 -9.85 7.26 -0.82
C GLY A 34 -9.46 7.10 -2.27
N GLN A 35 -8.51 7.95 -2.64
CA GLN A 35 -7.72 7.84 -3.85
C GLN A 35 -6.27 7.56 -3.45
N ILE A 36 -5.61 6.70 -4.19
CA ILE A 36 -4.18 6.44 -4.04
C ILE A 36 -3.56 6.14 -5.40
N GLU A 37 -2.39 6.71 -5.62
CA GLU A 37 -1.56 6.48 -6.78
C GLU A 37 -0.13 6.20 -6.32
N LEU A 38 0.44 5.11 -6.82
CA LEU A 38 1.84 4.74 -6.67
C LEU A 38 2.55 5.08 -7.97
N ILE A 39 3.54 5.96 -7.93
CA ILE A 39 4.29 6.40 -9.10
C ILE A 39 5.68 5.76 -9.05
N PHE A 40 6.02 5.04 -10.11
CA PHE A 40 7.31 4.43 -10.38
C PHE A 40 7.90 5.12 -11.62
N ASP A 41 8.63 6.20 -11.38
CA ASP A 41 9.21 7.08 -12.41
C ASP A 41 8.16 7.73 -13.31
N ASP A 42 8.05 7.30 -14.58
CA ASP A 42 7.05 7.76 -15.54
C ASP A 42 5.80 6.85 -15.60
N ARG A 43 5.76 5.78 -14.79
CA ARG A 43 4.65 4.84 -14.69
C ARG A 43 3.91 5.01 -13.38
N SER A 44 2.62 4.71 -13.37
CA SER A 44 1.84 4.72 -12.13
C SER A 44 0.83 3.58 -12.06
N VAL A 45 0.40 3.29 -10.83
CA VAL A 45 -0.66 2.36 -10.47
C VAL A 45 -1.66 3.09 -9.59
N GLY A 46 -2.95 2.87 -9.83
CA GLY A 46 -4.02 3.53 -9.11
C GLY A 46 -4.37 4.88 -9.72
N PHE A 47 -5.01 5.73 -8.93
CA PHE A 47 -5.54 7.00 -9.41
C PHE A 47 -5.54 8.05 -8.29
N TYR A 48 -5.11 9.26 -8.64
CA TYR A 48 -5.16 10.42 -7.78
C TYR A 48 -5.45 11.67 -8.62
N HIS A 49 -6.47 12.44 -8.24
CA HIS A 49 -6.74 13.73 -8.89
C HIS A 49 -7.43 14.69 -7.94
N ASP A 50 -6.86 15.88 -7.74
CA ASP A 50 -7.32 16.84 -6.71
C ASP A 50 -8.80 17.27 -6.88
N GLU A 51 -9.30 17.35 -8.10
CA GLU A 51 -10.66 17.81 -8.38
C GLU A 51 -11.72 16.70 -8.38
N VAL A 52 -11.35 15.41 -8.35
CA VAL A 52 -12.31 14.29 -8.50
C VAL A 52 -12.77 13.82 -7.12
N PRO A 53 -14.00 14.13 -6.65
CA PRO A 53 -14.38 13.97 -5.25
C PRO A 53 -14.79 12.54 -4.85
N PHE A 54 -14.47 11.53 -5.67
CA PHE A 54 -14.84 10.14 -5.43
C PHE A 54 -13.66 9.20 -5.59
N GLY A 55 -13.70 8.08 -4.90
CA GLY A 55 -12.64 7.09 -4.84
C GLY A 55 -13.03 5.98 -3.88
N ASN A 56 -12.75 4.75 -4.25
CA ASN A 56 -13.20 3.54 -3.57
C ASN A 56 -12.01 2.69 -3.10
N GLU A 57 -10.81 3.26 -3.08
CA GLU A 57 -9.62 2.57 -2.61
C GLU A 57 -9.62 2.52 -1.08
N LEU A 58 -9.33 1.33 -0.54
CA LEU A 58 -9.20 1.11 0.90
C LEU A 58 -7.80 1.54 1.35
N ILE A 59 -7.69 2.79 1.83
CA ILE A 59 -6.38 3.43 2.05
C ILE A 59 -5.55 2.68 3.08
N PHE A 60 -6.14 2.22 4.19
CA PHE A 60 -5.36 1.54 5.22
C PHE A 60 -4.89 0.16 4.75
N HIS A 61 -5.65 -0.53 3.91
CA HIS A 61 -5.19 -1.75 3.28
C HIS A 61 -3.96 -1.53 2.39
N TRP A 62 -3.96 -0.47 1.58
CA TRP A 62 -2.78 -0.13 0.77
C TRP A 62 -1.55 0.09 1.65
N PHE A 63 -1.69 0.88 2.71
CA PHE A 63 -0.57 1.14 3.63
C PHE A 63 -0.13 -0.09 4.42
N CYS A 64 -1.05 -1.00 4.79
CA CYS A 64 -0.68 -2.30 5.34
C CYS A 64 0.20 -3.09 4.37
N ARG A 65 -0.21 -3.23 3.10
CA ARG A 65 0.55 -3.99 2.10
C ARG A 65 1.92 -3.36 1.81
N LEU A 66 1.97 -2.05 1.63
CA LEU A 66 3.23 -1.33 1.37
C LEU A 66 4.23 -1.49 2.53
N ASN A 67 3.75 -1.38 3.77
CA ASN A 67 4.62 -1.58 4.92
C ASN A 67 5.02 -3.04 5.13
N GLU A 68 4.17 -4.00 4.76
CA GLU A 68 4.53 -5.42 4.78
C GLU A 68 5.60 -5.75 3.73
N VAL A 69 5.50 -5.18 2.52
CA VAL A 69 6.56 -5.24 1.51
C VAL A 69 7.88 -4.70 2.08
N LEU A 70 7.84 -3.54 2.74
CA LEU A 70 9.02 -2.96 3.36
C LEU A 70 9.59 -3.85 4.47
N GLU A 71 8.75 -4.40 5.36
CA GLU A 71 9.18 -5.35 6.39
C GLU A 71 9.93 -6.55 5.77
N ILE A 72 9.41 -7.10 4.67
CA ILE A 72 10.06 -8.25 4.01
C ILE A 72 11.42 -7.85 3.44
N LEU A 73 11.52 -6.68 2.81
CA LEU A 73 12.78 -6.16 2.27
C LEU A 73 13.84 -5.90 3.35
N GLU A 74 13.42 -5.43 4.53
CA GLU A 74 14.33 -5.12 5.64
C GLU A 74 14.67 -6.33 6.53
N SER A 75 13.95 -7.45 6.38
CA SER A 75 14.17 -8.64 7.20
C SER A 75 15.52 -9.32 6.89
N SER A 76 16.13 -9.97 7.88
CA SER A 76 17.41 -10.68 7.69
C SER A 76 17.30 -11.86 6.72
N ASP A 77 16.09 -12.39 6.53
CA ASP A 77 15.75 -13.43 5.56
C ASP A 77 15.12 -12.82 4.30
N SER A 78 15.51 -11.59 3.93
CA SER A 78 14.90 -10.83 2.84
C SER A 78 14.80 -11.66 1.56
N SER A 79 13.58 -11.91 1.11
CA SER A 79 13.40 -12.49 -0.22
C SER A 79 13.92 -11.51 -1.25
N HIS A 80 14.68 -12.01 -2.22
CA HIS A 80 15.08 -11.21 -3.37
C HIS A 80 13.90 -10.93 -4.30
N TYR A 81 12.75 -11.58 -4.08
CA TYR A 81 11.55 -11.46 -4.88
C TYR A 81 10.33 -11.18 -4.00
N ILE A 82 9.57 -10.17 -4.38
CA ILE A 82 8.27 -9.87 -3.79
C ILE A 82 7.30 -9.55 -4.93
N ALA A 83 6.10 -10.10 -4.90
CA ALA A 83 4.99 -9.65 -5.72
C ALA A 83 3.85 -9.19 -4.81
N MET A 84 3.38 -7.96 -4.99
CA MET A 84 2.26 -7.38 -4.25
C MET A 84 1.06 -7.21 -5.18
N ASN A 85 -0.07 -7.82 -4.85
CA ASN A 85 -1.28 -7.70 -5.65
C ASN A 85 -1.87 -6.28 -5.58
N ILE A 86 -2.38 -5.80 -6.70
CA ILE A 86 -3.21 -4.59 -6.78
C ILE A 86 -4.65 -4.97 -6.45
N MET A 87 -5.24 -4.28 -5.47
CA MET A 87 -6.59 -4.60 -5.00
C MET A 87 -7.62 -4.55 -6.14
N GLY A 88 -8.47 -5.57 -6.21
CA GLY A 88 -9.53 -5.65 -7.21
C GLY A 88 -9.04 -5.94 -8.64
N SER A 89 -7.77 -6.30 -8.81
CA SER A 89 -7.12 -6.53 -10.10
C SER A 89 -6.36 -7.86 -10.13
N ASP A 90 -6.16 -8.41 -11.34
CA ASP A 90 -5.27 -9.55 -11.61
C ASP A 90 -3.79 -9.14 -11.78
N GLN A 91 -3.53 -7.85 -11.53
CA GLN A 91 -2.22 -7.23 -11.65
C GLN A 91 -1.43 -7.28 -10.36
N TRP A 92 -0.11 -7.38 -10.51
CA TRP A 92 0.84 -7.43 -9.40
C TRP A 92 2.00 -6.48 -9.66
N ILE A 93 2.42 -5.80 -8.59
CA ILE A 93 3.67 -5.06 -8.55
C ILE A 93 4.75 -6.05 -8.14
N GLU A 94 5.55 -6.47 -9.12
CA GLU A 94 6.73 -7.30 -8.92
C GLU A 94 7.92 -6.43 -8.53
N ILE A 95 8.63 -6.82 -7.48
CA ILE A 95 9.79 -6.14 -6.92
C ILE A 95 10.89 -7.18 -6.75
N VAL A 96 11.99 -6.99 -7.46
CA VAL A 96 13.19 -7.83 -7.34
C VAL A 96 14.33 -7.00 -6.76
N ASN A 97 14.95 -7.47 -5.67
CA ASN A 97 16.08 -6.81 -5.04
C ASN A 97 17.40 -7.36 -5.58
N GLU A 98 18.04 -6.59 -6.47
CA GLU A 98 19.34 -6.92 -7.09
C GLU A 98 20.35 -5.79 -6.80
N GLY A 99 20.34 -5.28 -5.56
CA GLY A 99 21.11 -4.10 -5.12
C GLY A 99 20.36 -2.78 -5.33
N ARG A 100 19.55 -2.69 -6.39
CA ARG A 100 18.43 -1.75 -6.52
C ARG A 100 17.14 -2.54 -6.63
N LEU A 101 16.01 -1.88 -6.36
CA LEU A 101 14.70 -2.46 -6.56
C LEU A 101 14.34 -2.38 -8.04
N ARG A 102 14.25 -3.52 -8.71
CA ARG A 102 13.72 -3.64 -10.06
C ARG A 102 12.23 -3.91 -9.97
N VAL A 103 11.42 -2.96 -10.43
CA VAL A 103 9.96 -2.97 -10.30
C VAL A 103 9.30 -3.17 -11.65
N SER A 104 8.33 -4.08 -11.72
CA SER A 104 7.48 -4.31 -12.89
C SER A 104 6.01 -4.41 -12.51
N LEU A 105 5.13 -4.09 -13.44
CA LEU A 105 3.71 -4.41 -13.37
C LEU A 105 3.43 -5.61 -14.26
N ILE A 106 3.01 -6.71 -13.64
CA ILE A 106 2.78 -7.98 -14.30
C ILE A 106 1.31 -8.38 -14.20
N ASN A 107 0.80 -9.03 -15.23
CA ASN A 107 -0.50 -9.66 -15.19
C ASN A 107 -0.32 -11.15 -14.85
N SER A 108 -1.16 -11.69 -13.97
CA SER A 108 -1.16 -13.12 -13.66
C SER A 108 -2.54 -13.75 -13.90
N PRO A 109 -2.99 -13.81 -15.18
CA PRO A 109 -4.27 -14.39 -15.54
C PRO A 109 -4.24 -15.91 -15.27
N GLY A 110 -4.91 -16.34 -14.21
CA GLY A 110 -4.96 -17.77 -13.83
C GLY A 110 -4.71 -18.06 -12.35
N MET A 111 -4.34 -17.05 -11.55
CA MET A 111 -4.45 -17.15 -10.09
C MET A 111 -5.91 -16.98 -9.68
N THR A 112 -6.75 -17.98 -9.96
CA THR A 112 -8.16 -18.03 -9.55
C THR A 112 -8.34 -18.25 -8.04
N GLU A 113 -7.25 -18.47 -7.31
CA GLU A 113 -7.22 -18.72 -5.86
C GLU A 113 -6.06 -17.93 -5.22
N ILE A 114 -6.14 -16.59 -5.23
CA ILE A 114 -5.20 -15.77 -4.45
C ILE A 114 -5.53 -15.97 -2.96
N GLN A 115 -4.75 -16.78 -2.26
CA GLN A 115 -4.84 -16.89 -0.79
C GLN A 115 -4.07 -15.77 -0.09
N ASP A 116 -3.00 -15.25 -0.72
CA ASP A 116 -2.10 -14.26 -0.12
C ASP A 116 -1.94 -13.02 -1.03
N PHE A 117 -1.99 -11.83 -0.43
CA PHE A 117 -1.86 -10.55 -1.16
C PHE A 117 -0.40 -10.14 -1.44
N ILE A 118 0.55 -10.84 -0.83
CA ILE A 118 1.98 -10.66 -1.02
C ILE A 118 2.62 -12.04 -1.16
N ILE A 119 3.40 -12.22 -2.23
CA ILE A 119 4.07 -13.49 -2.54
C ILE A 119 5.58 -13.25 -2.54
N LYS A 120 6.33 -14.19 -1.94
CA LYS A 120 7.80 -14.11 -1.81
C LYS A 120 8.55 -14.98 -2.81
N THR A 121 7.82 -15.78 -3.60
CA THR A 121 8.36 -16.67 -4.63
C THR A 121 8.01 -16.15 -6.02
N PRO A 122 8.90 -16.28 -7.01
CA PRO A 122 8.61 -15.87 -8.38
C PRO A 122 7.29 -16.43 -8.90
N LEU A 123 6.44 -15.56 -9.41
CA LEU A 123 5.22 -15.97 -10.08
C LEU A 123 5.56 -16.69 -11.38
N LEU A 124 4.96 -17.86 -11.59
CA LEU A 124 5.11 -18.63 -12.83
C LEU A 124 4.22 -18.00 -13.92
N HIS A 125 4.69 -18.02 -15.18
CA HIS A 125 3.92 -17.56 -16.35
C HIS A 125 3.63 -16.04 -16.40
N THR A 126 4.53 -15.20 -15.89
CA THR A 126 4.43 -13.72 -15.96
C THR A 126 4.92 -13.14 -17.29
N ASP A 127 4.65 -13.81 -18.40
CA ASP A 127 5.16 -13.44 -19.73
C ASP A 127 4.58 -12.11 -20.24
N THR A 128 3.59 -11.55 -19.55
CA THR A 128 2.97 -10.26 -19.87
C THR A 128 3.24 -9.23 -18.77
N LYS A 129 4.26 -8.40 -19.00
CA LYS A 129 4.46 -7.15 -18.27
C LYS A 129 3.65 -6.05 -18.97
N GLU A 130 2.86 -5.29 -18.23
CA GLU A 130 2.29 -4.03 -18.75
C GLU A 130 3.40 -2.98 -18.90
N TRP A 131 4.26 -2.91 -17.89
CA TRP A 131 5.52 -2.19 -17.92
C TRP A 131 6.50 -2.87 -16.95
N GLY A 132 7.80 -2.61 -17.11
CA GLY A 132 8.78 -3.37 -16.37
C GLY A 132 10.15 -2.74 -16.26
N ASP A 133 10.92 -3.33 -15.35
CA ASP A 133 12.35 -3.11 -15.18
C ASP A 133 12.71 -1.67 -14.78
N ILE A 134 11.80 -1.00 -14.06
CA ILE A 134 12.02 0.32 -13.48
C ILE A 134 12.95 0.15 -12.28
N LEU A 135 14.06 0.88 -12.28
CA LEU A 135 15.04 0.83 -11.21
C LEU A 135 14.77 1.92 -10.19
N ILE A 136 14.55 1.51 -8.94
CA ILE A 136 14.31 2.40 -7.81
C ILE A 136 15.38 2.15 -6.75
N ASP A 137 15.87 3.24 -6.16
CA ASP A 137 16.79 3.16 -5.03
C ASP A 137 16.06 2.64 -3.80
N HIS A 138 16.68 1.72 -3.08
CA HIS A 138 16.08 1.10 -1.91
C HIS A 138 15.77 2.11 -0.79
N ALA A 139 16.69 3.05 -0.54
CA ALA A 139 16.50 4.07 0.48
C ALA A 139 15.39 5.06 0.08
N GLU A 140 15.31 5.39 -1.21
CA GLU A 140 14.20 6.19 -1.75
C GLU A 140 12.85 5.51 -1.50
N PHE A 141 12.72 4.23 -1.88
CA PHE A 141 11.50 3.44 -1.69
C PHE A 141 11.09 3.38 -0.20
N LYS A 142 12.04 3.03 0.67
CA LYS A 142 11.85 2.99 2.14
C LYS A 142 11.38 4.34 2.68
N ASN A 143 12.06 5.42 2.31
CA ASN A 143 11.76 6.75 2.84
C ASN A 143 10.39 7.25 2.40
N GLU A 144 9.98 6.99 1.17
CA GLU A 144 8.67 7.39 0.68
C GLU A 144 7.55 6.64 1.42
N ILE A 145 7.65 5.31 1.58
CA ILE A 145 6.68 4.52 2.37
C ILE A 145 6.59 5.02 3.80
N LYS A 146 7.74 5.24 4.45
CA LYS A 146 7.83 5.79 5.80
C LYS A 146 7.14 7.14 5.91
N ASN A 147 7.51 8.10 5.06
CA ASN A 147 7.01 9.47 5.13
C ASN A 147 5.50 9.53 4.85
N SER A 148 5.04 8.79 3.85
CA SER A 148 3.62 8.69 3.52
C SER A 148 2.81 7.99 4.61
N THR A 149 3.38 6.98 5.28
CA THR A 149 2.73 6.32 6.43
C THR A 149 2.64 7.26 7.63
N LEU A 150 3.68 8.04 7.92
CA LEU A 150 3.64 9.04 8.98
C LEU A 150 2.61 10.14 8.68
N LYS A 151 2.53 10.58 7.42
CA LYS A 151 1.50 11.52 6.96
C LYS A 151 0.09 10.95 7.15
N LEU A 152 -0.14 9.69 6.80
CA LEU A 152 -1.42 9.01 7.02
C LEU A 152 -1.80 9.03 8.50
N LEU A 153 -0.90 8.56 9.37
CA LEU A 153 -1.15 8.48 10.80
C LEU A 153 -1.42 9.87 11.42
N GLN A 154 -0.74 10.91 10.94
CA GLN A 154 -1.01 12.28 11.36
C GLN A 154 -2.40 12.74 10.92
N GLN A 155 -2.80 12.50 9.67
CA GLN A 155 -4.12 12.85 9.18
C GLN A 155 -5.24 12.16 9.97
N ILE A 156 -5.04 10.89 10.35
CA ILE A 156 -6.00 10.18 11.21
C ILE A 156 -6.02 10.73 12.62
N ASN A 157 -4.85 11.05 13.19
CA ASN A 157 -4.78 11.69 14.50
C ASN A 157 -5.57 13.01 14.53
N ASP A 158 -5.43 13.82 13.49
CA ASP A 158 -6.12 15.11 13.35
C ASP A 158 -7.62 14.95 13.08
N LEU A 159 -8.02 13.88 12.38
CA LEU A 159 -9.42 13.54 12.15
C LEU A 159 -10.11 13.07 13.44
N ASN A 160 -9.54 12.04 14.07
CA ASN A 160 -9.99 11.45 15.32
C ASN A 160 -8.90 10.50 15.85
N SER A 161 -8.20 10.92 16.90
CA SER A 161 -7.10 10.16 17.51
C SER A 161 -7.52 8.81 18.08
N ASP A 162 -8.79 8.59 18.44
CA ASP A 162 -9.24 7.29 18.93
C ASP A 162 -9.16 6.23 17.84
N LEU A 163 -9.36 6.59 16.57
CA LEU A 163 -9.27 5.67 15.44
C LEU A 163 -7.89 5.03 15.29
N LEU A 164 -6.83 5.68 15.78
CA LEU A 164 -5.47 5.09 15.81
C LEU A 164 -5.40 3.76 16.59
N ARG A 165 -6.39 3.47 17.43
CA ARG A 165 -6.49 2.22 18.19
C ARG A 165 -7.17 1.09 17.40
N SER A 166 -7.67 1.37 16.20
CA SER A 166 -8.29 0.37 15.33
C SER A 166 -7.27 -0.70 14.92
N ASN A 167 -7.78 -1.89 14.59
CA ASN A 167 -6.93 -3.06 14.34
C ASN A 167 -5.91 -2.82 13.21
N LYS A 168 -6.35 -2.24 12.07
CA LYS A 168 -5.45 -1.98 10.93
C LYS A 168 -4.44 -0.88 11.24
N LEU A 169 -4.85 0.21 11.90
CA LEU A 169 -3.94 1.31 12.21
C LEU A 169 -2.90 0.91 13.26
N ARG A 170 -3.26 0.07 14.23
CA ARG A 170 -2.29 -0.56 15.13
C ARG A 170 -1.26 -1.39 14.39
N ARG A 171 -1.70 -2.22 13.43
CA ARG A 171 -0.77 -2.98 12.56
C ARG A 171 0.15 -2.05 11.77
N ILE A 172 -0.38 -0.95 11.20
CA ILE A 172 0.44 0.06 10.50
C ILE A 172 1.50 0.67 11.44
N GLN A 173 1.13 0.96 12.70
CA GLN A 173 2.05 1.52 13.68
C GLN A 173 3.18 0.56 14.07
N GLU A 174 2.96 -0.76 14.06
CA GLU A 174 3.97 -1.78 14.38
C GLU A 174 5.13 -1.77 13.38
N PHE A 175 4.86 -1.44 12.11
CA PHE A 175 5.89 -1.34 11.06
C PHE A 175 6.89 -0.20 11.27
N ARG A 176 6.64 0.73 12.20
CA ARG A 176 7.58 1.81 12.53
C ARG A 176 8.96 1.30 12.95
N ARG A 177 9.06 0.05 13.43
CA ARG A 177 10.33 -0.61 13.75
C ARG A 177 11.27 -0.77 12.54
N TYR A 178 10.74 -0.71 11.32
CA TYR A 178 11.51 -0.83 10.07
C TYR A 178 11.94 0.52 9.50
N TYR A 179 11.68 1.62 10.21
CA TYR A 179 11.97 2.98 9.71
C TYR A 179 13.33 3.52 10.15
N THR A 180 14.01 2.82 11.05
CA THR A 180 15.39 3.08 11.48
C THR A 180 16.39 2.53 10.48
#